data_AF-A0A9D9IUS2-F1
#
_entry.id   AF-A0A9D9IUS2-F1
#
_cell.length_a   1.000
_cell.length_b   1.000
_cell.length_c   1.000
_cell.angle_alpha   90.00
_cell.angle_beta   90.00
_cell.angle_gamma   90.00
#
_symmetry.space_group_name_H-M   'P 1'
#
loop_
_entity.id
_entity.type
_entity.pdbx_description
1 polymer ?
#
loop_
_entity_poly.entity_id
_entity_poly.type
_entity_poly.pdbx_seq_one_letter_code
_entity_poly.pdbx_strand_id
1 'polypeptide(L)'
;MKSRIIICAAVICLLCGCGSGSTRTFRTDRFRIDVDSKGYIVGMWNTTRKSRNFSPADSPSPLLCLYDGRQRRYYYPQKATYSGGRYRLEYGNGSVAVIRLEEKSKYLKLTLEALENRDGISGVQWGNYYTDIDNVLGDIIGAARDTSARVNYAIGVMALDDNTIGGESRFTSETGFGGYIAHSPDPGRYPLPVTLHEGQQFTMGGDGISDVAFYNRREPYYRMLYGGAATVDGNGRIYIHYHSRDRRKGDLIYSPEGVPIQQNNEPNHLMR
;
A
#
# COMPACT_ATOMS: atom_id res chain seq x y z
N MET A 1 51.46 2.46 -46.79
CA MET A 1 51.39 1.48 -45.68
C MET A 1 51.18 2.22 -44.37
N LYS A 2 50.21 1.74 -43.58
CA LYS A 2 49.84 2.14 -42.20
C LYS A 2 48.96 3.38 -42.04
N SER A 3 47.68 3.14 -42.35
CA SER A 3 46.51 3.75 -41.71
C SER A 3 46.64 3.73 -40.17
N ARG A 4 46.37 4.86 -39.52
CA ARG A 4 45.99 4.91 -38.10
C ARG A 4 44.71 5.71 -37.96
N ILE A 5 43.66 4.94 -37.80
CA ILE A 5 42.33 5.28 -37.33
C ILE A 5 42.45 6.07 -36.02
N ILE A 6 41.95 7.31 -35.99
CA ILE A 6 41.64 8.03 -34.75
C ILE A 6 40.12 8.14 -34.71
N ILE A 7 39.50 7.19 -34.00
CA ILE A 7 38.07 7.13 -33.75
C ILE A 7 37.81 7.61 -32.32
N CYS A 8 36.91 8.57 -32.23
CA CYS A 8 35.94 8.85 -31.15
C CYS A 8 36.42 8.84 -29.69
N ALA A 9 36.56 10.04 -29.12
CA ALA A 9 36.34 10.26 -27.69
C ALA A 9 35.88 11.70 -27.44
N ALA A 10 34.64 12.02 -27.81
CA ALA A 10 33.93 13.22 -27.34
C ALA A 10 32.42 12.93 -27.31
N VAL A 11 32.05 11.88 -26.59
CA VAL A 11 30.66 11.52 -26.30
C VAL A 11 30.41 11.87 -24.83
N ILE A 12 29.65 12.95 -24.65
CA ILE A 12 28.63 13.12 -23.59
C ILE A 12 29.16 13.22 -22.15
N CYS A 13 29.46 14.45 -21.73
CA CYS A 13 29.28 14.89 -20.34
C CYS A 13 27.87 15.49 -20.15
N LEU A 14 26.82 14.70 -20.39
CA LEU A 14 25.49 14.95 -19.82
C LEU A 14 25.31 14.00 -18.65
N LEU A 15 25.89 14.37 -17.51
CA LEU A 15 25.60 13.70 -16.24
C LEU A 15 25.11 14.72 -15.22
N CYS A 16 23.86 14.48 -14.83
CA CYS A 16 23.35 14.69 -13.48
C CYS A 16 23.02 16.13 -13.09
N GLY A 17 22.11 16.75 -13.85
CA GLY A 17 21.08 17.59 -13.23
C GLY A 17 20.14 16.69 -12.42
N CYS A 18 20.60 16.23 -11.25
CA CYS A 18 19.73 15.60 -10.27
C CYS A 18 18.87 16.73 -9.70
N GLY A 19 17.77 17.06 -10.39
CA GLY A 19 16.77 17.96 -9.86
C GLY A 19 16.31 17.35 -8.54
N SER A 20 16.71 17.94 -7.43
CA SER A 20 16.09 17.71 -6.14
C SER A 20 14.62 18.09 -6.34
N GLY A 21 13.79 17.10 -6.66
CA GLY A 21 12.37 17.30 -6.91
C GLY A 21 11.82 18.03 -5.69
N SER A 22 11.19 19.18 -5.92
CA SER A 22 10.64 19.97 -4.82
C SER A 22 9.65 19.11 -4.03
N THR A 23 9.92 18.89 -2.76
CA THR A 23 8.96 18.24 -1.86
C THR A 23 7.99 19.28 -1.32
N ARG A 24 6.75 18.83 -1.05
CA ARG A 24 5.72 19.65 -0.42
C ARG A 24 5.29 19.00 0.89
N THR A 25 5.39 19.79 1.95
CA THR A 25 5.09 19.36 3.32
C THR A 25 3.64 19.62 3.69
N PHE A 26 3.04 18.65 4.39
CA PHE A 26 1.74 18.78 5.06
C PHE A 26 1.88 18.28 6.49
N ARG A 27 1.16 18.89 7.42
CA ARG A 27 1.30 18.62 8.85
C ARG A 27 -0.02 18.66 9.60
N THR A 28 -0.01 17.96 10.72
CA THR A 28 -0.96 18.02 11.82
C THR A 28 -0.19 18.39 13.08
N ASP A 29 -0.86 18.43 14.24
CA ASP A 29 -0.21 18.66 15.53
C ASP A 29 0.82 17.58 15.86
N ARG A 30 0.69 16.37 15.29
CA ARG A 30 1.49 15.19 15.66
C ARG A 30 2.11 14.41 14.51
N PHE A 31 1.79 14.75 13.27
CA PHE A 31 2.22 14.01 12.10
C PHE A 31 2.58 14.96 10.96
N ARG A 32 3.61 14.63 10.20
CA ARG A 32 4.01 15.35 9.00
C ARG A 32 4.24 14.36 7.87
N ILE A 33 3.79 14.71 6.68
CA ILE A 33 4.20 14.03 5.44
C ILE A 33 4.89 15.01 4.49
N ASP A 34 5.83 14.48 3.72
CA ASP A 34 6.44 15.19 2.59
C ASP A 34 6.13 14.43 1.30
N VAL A 35 5.56 15.12 0.33
CA VAL A 35 5.16 14.57 -0.98
C VAL A 35 6.09 15.09 -2.06
N ASP A 36 6.63 14.23 -2.90
CA ASP A 36 7.51 14.59 -4.00
C ASP A 36 6.74 15.10 -5.25
N SER A 37 7.49 15.49 -6.29
CA SER A 37 6.93 15.97 -7.55
C SER A 37 6.28 14.89 -8.42
N LYS A 38 6.36 13.61 -8.04
CA LYS A 38 5.69 12.50 -8.71
C LYS A 38 4.37 12.12 -8.03
N GLY A 39 4.14 12.59 -6.81
CA GLY A 39 2.93 12.29 -6.03
C GLY A 39 3.14 11.15 -5.04
N TYR A 40 4.37 10.93 -4.60
CA TYR A 40 4.71 9.96 -3.57
C TYR A 40 5.00 10.65 -2.25
N ILE A 41 4.46 10.11 -1.17
CA ILE A 41 4.92 10.37 0.18
C ILE A 41 6.29 9.71 0.32
N VAL A 42 7.31 10.55 0.47
CA VAL A 42 8.73 10.18 0.64
C VAL A 42 9.20 10.44 2.07
N GLY A 43 8.26 10.81 2.94
CA GLY A 43 8.54 11.34 4.24
C GLY A 43 7.35 11.25 5.17
N MET A 44 7.56 10.69 6.36
CA MET A 44 6.58 10.57 7.43
C MET A 44 7.28 10.81 8.77
N TRP A 45 6.83 11.79 9.56
CA TRP A 45 7.48 12.12 10.84
C TRP A 45 6.49 12.32 11.97
N ASN A 46 6.92 11.90 13.16
CA ASN A 46 6.34 12.35 14.41
C ASN A 46 6.86 13.76 14.73
N THR A 47 5.97 14.74 14.84
CA THR A 47 6.31 16.15 15.08
C THR A 47 6.39 16.53 16.54
N THR A 48 5.98 15.66 17.48
CA THR A 48 5.93 15.98 18.91
C THR A 48 7.30 15.86 19.60
N ARG A 49 8.27 15.24 18.93
CA ARG A 49 9.64 15.03 19.41
C ARG A 49 10.57 14.75 18.24
N LYS A 50 11.89 14.77 18.50
CA LYS A 50 12.88 14.29 17.54
C LYS A 50 12.54 12.85 17.11
N SER A 51 12.39 12.63 15.81
CA SER A 51 11.96 11.36 15.25
C SER A 51 12.75 11.00 13.99
N ARG A 52 12.81 9.71 13.67
CA ARG A 52 13.28 9.23 12.37
C ARG A 52 12.22 9.47 11.30
N ASN A 53 12.61 9.43 10.03
CA ASN A 53 11.64 9.25 8.96
C ASN A 53 11.03 7.84 9.09
N PHE A 54 9.71 7.75 9.05
CA PHE A 54 8.99 6.48 9.02
C PHE A 54 8.64 6.05 7.61
N SER A 55 8.90 6.85 6.58
CA SER A 55 8.71 6.45 5.18
C SER A 55 9.98 5.77 4.65
N PRO A 56 9.91 4.49 4.24
CA PRO A 56 11.06 3.77 3.71
C PRO A 56 11.50 4.34 2.35
N ALA A 57 12.82 4.57 2.20
CA ALA A 57 13.38 5.17 0.99
C ALA A 57 13.29 4.27 -0.25
N ASP A 58 13.30 2.95 -0.06
CA ASP A 58 13.18 1.93 -1.10
C ASP A 58 11.72 1.58 -1.44
N SER A 59 10.75 2.12 -0.71
CA SER A 59 9.31 1.85 -0.90
C SER A 59 8.47 3.13 -0.71
N PRO A 60 8.68 4.17 -1.54
CA PRO A 60 7.92 5.41 -1.44
C PRO A 60 6.43 5.15 -1.70
N SER A 61 5.58 5.89 -1.00
CA SER A 61 4.15 5.57 -0.95
C SER A 61 3.33 6.51 -1.84
N PRO A 62 2.62 6.02 -2.88
CA PRO A 62 1.83 6.89 -3.76
C PRO A 62 0.63 7.49 -3.02
N LEU A 63 0.28 8.74 -3.31
CA LEU A 63 -0.96 9.36 -2.80
C LEU A 63 -2.20 8.60 -3.28
N LEU A 64 -2.20 8.13 -4.54
CA LEU A 64 -3.29 7.36 -5.12
C LEU A 64 -2.80 6.56 -6.33
N CYS A 65 -3.10 5.26 -6.34
CA CYS A 65 -2.95 4.40 -7.51
C CYS A 65 -4.29 4.21 -8.22
N LEU A 66 -4.23 3.91 -9.52
CA LEU A 66 -5.39 3.47 -10.30
C LEU A 66 -5.23 1.99 -10.63
N TYR A 67 -6.32 1.23 -10.58
CA TYR A 67 -6.32 -0.17 -11.00
C TYR A 67 -7.16 -0.36 -12.27
N ASP A 68 -6.54 -0.94 -13.28
CA ASP A 68 -7.17 -1.33 -14.54
C ASP A 68 -7.64 -2.79 -14.44
N GLY A 69 -8.94 -2.98 -14.24
CA GLY A 69 -9.52 -4.31 -14.10
C GLY A 69 -9.49 -5.12 -15.40
N ARG A 70 -9.43 -4.47 -16.57
CA ARG A 70 -9.36 -5.17 -17.87
C ARG A 70 -7.95 -5.72 -18.10
N GLN A 71 -6.95 -4.92 -17.78
CA GLN A 71 -5.53 -5.28 -17.98
C GLN A 71 -4.88 -5.92 -16.75
N ARG A 72 -5.61 -5.96 -15.63
CA ARG A 72 -5.18 -6.51 -14.32
C ARG A 72 -3.86 -5.91 -13.85
N ARG A 73 -3.73 -4.58 -13.91
CA ARG A 73 -2.51 -3.87 -13.52
C ARG A 73 -2.79 -2.55 -12.82
N TYR A 74 -1.82 -2.10 -12.04
CA TYR A 74 -1.81 -0.78 -11.43
C TYR A 74 -1.15 0.25 -12.33
N TYR A 75 -1.70 1.47 -12.33
CA TYR A 75 -1.01 2.68 -12.76
C TYR A 75 -0.65 3.51 -11.54
N TYR A 76 0.62 3.88 -11.47
CA TYR A 76 1.18 4.75 -10.44
C TYR A 76 1.34 6.18 -10.96
N PRO A 77 1.25 7.19 -10.08
CA PRO A 77 1.38 8.58 -10.50
C PRO A 77 2.82 8.83 -10.98
N GLN A 78 2.95 9.50 -12.12
CA GLN A 78 4.25 9.81 -12.72
C GLN A 78 4.64 11.28 -12.54
N LYS A 79 3.64 12.13 -12.28
CA LYS A 79 3.81 13.56 -12.06
C LYS A 79 2.68 14.08 -11.18
N ALA A 80 3.04 14.98 -10.27
CA ALA A 80 2.12 15.66 -9.39
C ALA A 80 2.34 17.17 -9.45
N THR A 81 1.25 17.92 -9.62
CA THR A 81 1.26 19.38 -9.51
C THR A 81 0.31 19.79 -8.39
N TYR A 82 0.78 20.62 -7.46
CA TYR A 82 -0.06 21.13 -6.38
C TYR A 82 -0.44 22.58 -6.62
N SER A 83 -1.74 22.88 -6.56
CA SER A 83 -2.26 24.25 -6.59
C SER A 83 -3.61 24.33 -5.87
N GLY A 84 -3.86 25.43 -5.15
CA GLY A 84 -5.17 25.71 -4.56
C GLY A 84 -5.76 24.59 -3.69
N GLY A 85 -4.95 23.95 -2.83
CA GLY A 85 -5.43 22.87 -1.95
C GLY A 85 -5.46 21.47 -2.59
N ARG A 86 -5.08 21.35 -3.87
CA ARG A 86 -5.29 20.14 -4.67
C ARG A 86 -4.03 19.67 -5.34
N TYR A 87 -3.88 18.36 -5.38
CA TYR A 87 -2.99 17.66 -6.29
C TYR A 87 -3.71 17.31 -7.58
N ARG A 88 -3.04 17.60 -8.70
CA ARG A 88 -3.33 16.99 -9.99
C ARG A 88 -2.27 15.91 -10.25
N LEU A 89 -2.69 14.64 -10.29
CA LEU A 89 -1.83 13.49 -10.54
C LEU A 89 -2.02 13.00 -11.97
N GLU A 90 -0.90 12.77 -12.67
CA GLU A 90 -0.86 12.26 -14.05
C GLU A 90 -0.32 10.83 -14.08
N TYR A 91 -0.94 9.97 -14.88
CA TYR A 91 -0.63 8.55 -14.97
C TYR A 91 -0.20 8.16 -16.39
N GLY A 92 0.58 7.09 -16.51
CA GLY A 92 1.16 6.67 -17.80
C GLY A 92 0.13 6.22 -18.85
N ASN A 93 -1.11 5.95 -18.46
CA ASN A 93 -2.22 5.64 -19.38
C ASN A 93 -3.01 6.88 -19.82
N GLY A 94 -2.58 8.09 -19.44
CA GLY A 94 -3.28 9.33 -19.74
C GLY A 94 -4.45 9.66 -18.80
N SER A 95 -4.72 8.83 -17.78
CA SER A 95 -5.65 9.19 -16.70
C SER A 95 -5.11 10.38 -15.90
N VAL A 96 -6.04 11.15 -15.33
CA VAL A 96 -5.73 12.30 -14.47
C VAL A 96 -6.64 12.26 -13.25
N ALA A 97 -6.05 12.24 -12.06
CA ALA A 97 -6.79 12.32 -10.80
C ALA A 97 -6.60 13.71 -10.16
N VAL A 98 -7.68 14.26 -9.61
CA VAL A 98 -7.64 15.47 -8.78
C VAL A 98 -7.95 15.08 -7.34
N ILE A 99 -6.99 15.30 -6.45
CA ILE A 99 -7.08 14.97 -5.03
C ILE A 99 -7.02 16.25 -4.22
N ARG A 100 -8.01 16.49 -3.36
CA ARG A 100 -7.92 17.50 -2.33
C ARG A 100 -7.16 16.95 -1.13
N LEU A 101 -6.16 17.70 -0.66
CA LEU A 101 -5.41 17.38 0.57
C LEU A 101 -5.59 18.53 1.56
N GLU A 102 -6.25 18.24 2.68
CA GLU A 102 -6.53 19.21 3.75
C GLU A 102 -5.73 18.89 5.01
N GLU A 103 -5.07 19.90 5.58
CA GLU A 103 -4.47 19.83 6.90
C GLU A 103 -5.55 20.10 7.96
N LYS A 104 -5.84 19.10 8.81
CA LYS A 104 -6.58 19.30 10.06
C LYS A 104 -5.62 19.19 11.23
N SER A 105 -6.02 19.68 12.40
CA SER A 105 -5.19 19.61 13.61
C SER A 105 -4.81 18.17 13.98
N LYS A 106 -5.73 17.21 13.80
CA LYS A 106 -5.52 15.82 14.22
C LYS A 106 -5.14 14.85 13.10
N TYR A 107 -5.49 15.16 11.84
CA TYR A 107 -5.32 14.25 10.71
C TYR A 107 -5.15 15.01 9.40
N LEU A 108 -4.56 14.36 8.40
CA LEU A 108 -4.60 14.83 7.02
C LEU A 108 -5.80 14.18 6.34
N LYS A 109 -6.58 14.97 5.60
CA LYS A 109 -7.73 14.47 4.86
C LYS A 109 -7.42 14.46 3.37
N LEU A 110 -7.49 13.29 2.76
CA LEU A 110 -7.39 13.11 1.31
C LEU A 110 -8.78 12.82 0.75
N THR A 111 -9.12 13.42 -0.38
CA THR A 111 -10.41 13.18 -1.06
C THR A 111 -10.17 13.21 -2.57
N LEU A 112 -10.56 12.15 -3.26
CA LEU A 112 -10.59 12.12 -4.72
C LEU A 112 -11.80 12.93 -5.19
N GLU A 113 -11.56 14.06 -5.84
CA GLU A 113 -12.64 14.95 -6.32
C GLU A 113 -13.00 14.66 -7.79
N ALA A 114 -12.04 14.26 -8.62
CA ALA A 114 -12.28 13.92 -10.02
C ALA A 114 -11.29 12.88 -10.55
N LEU A 115 -11.75 12.08 -11.51
CA LEU A 115 -10.92 11.17 -12.31
C LEU A 115 -11.34 11.23 -13.78
N GLU A 116 -10.44 11.74 -14.61
CA GLU A 116 -10.57 11.89 -16.06
C GLU A 116 -9.85 10.74 -16.79
N ASN A 117 -10.27 10.48 -18.04
CA ASN A 117 -9.74 9.39 -18.89
C ASN A 117 -9.67 8.06 -18.14
N ARG A 118 -10.80 7.70 -17.49
CA ARG A 118 -10.91 6.54 -16.60
C ARG A 118 -11.39 5.25 -17.28
N ASP A 119 -11.36 5.18 -18.61
CA ASP A 119 -11.73 3.93 -19.29
C ASP A 119 -10.77 2.81 -18.87
N GLY A 120 -11.30 1.59 -18.69
CA GLY A 120 -10.57 0.45 -18.13
C GLY A 120 -10.33 0.50 -16.62
N ILE A 121 -10.33 1.68 -15.98
CA ILE A 121 -10.17 1.80 -14.53
C ILE A 121 -11.40 1.23 -13.81
N SER A 122 -11.17 0.26 -12.93
CA SER A 122 -12.20 -0.41 -12.11
C SER A 122 -12.09 -0.05 -10.63
N GLY A 123 -10.98 0.53 -10.19
CA GLY A 123 -10.80 0.96 -8.82
C GLY A 123 -9.67 1.97 -8.64
N VAL A 124 -9.68 2.62 -7.48
CA VAL A 124 -8.60 3.49 -6.99
C VAL A 124 -8.11 2.96 -5.66
N GLN A 125 -6.81 3.10 -5.39
CA GLN A 125 -6.18 2.65 -4.15
C GLN A 125 -5.42 3.78 -3.47
N TRP A 126 -5.74 4.02 -2.21
CA TRP A 126 -4.99 4.88 -1.30
C TRP A 126 -3.80 4.08 -0.76
N GLY A 127 -2.58 4.51 -1.10
CA GLY A 127 -1.37 3.76 -0.81
C GLY A 127 -1.03 2.71 -1.89
N ASN A 128 -0.21 1.70 -1.60
CA ASN A 128 0.27 1.28 -0.28
C ASN A 128 1.09 2.36 0.44
N TYR A 129 0.73 2.64 1.69
CA TYR A 129 1.44 3.54 2.59
C TYR A 129 2.42 2.72 3.45
N TYR A 130 3.63 2.56 2.95
CA TYR A 130 4.71 1.84 3.62
C TYR A 130 5.26 2.63 4.80
N THR A 131 5.59 1.91 5.88
CA THR A 131 6.21 2.46 7.08
C THR A 131 7.43 1.66 7.51
N ASP A 132 8.42 2.28 8.15
CA ASP A 132 9.52 1.60 8.85
C ASP A 132 9.12 1.17 10.28
N ILE A 133 7.87 0.70 10.42
CA ILE A 133 7.32 0.11 11.65
C ILE A 133 7.01 -1.35 11.35
N ASP A 134 7.42 -2.24 12.25
CA ASP A 134 7.52 -3.69 11.99
C ASP A 134 7.01 -4.55 13.17
N ASN A 135 6.21 -3.98 14.08
CA ASN A 135 5.79 -4.68 15.30
C ASN A 135 4.29 -4.99 15.36
N VAL A 136 3.43 -3.97 15.47
CA VAL A 136 1.99 -4.17 15.61
C VAL A 136 1.27 -3.58 14.40
N LEU A 137 0.62 -4.44 13.62
CA LEU A 137 -0.28 -4.06 12.53
C LEU A 137 -1.74 -4.11 13.00
N GLY A 138 -2.55 -3.18 12.51
CA GLY A 138 -4.01 -3.18 12.61
C GLY A 138 -4.61 -3.49 11.25
N ASP A 139 -5.13 -4.70 11.07
CA ASP A 139 -5.65 -5.22 9.81
C ASP A 139 -7.10 -4.77 9.53
N ILE A 140 -7.93 -4.63 10.56
CA ILE A 140 -9.31 -4.13 10.44
C ILE A 140 -9.31 -2.61 10.24
N ILE A 141 -8.58 -1.90 11.08
CA ILE A 141 -8.35 -0.45 10.97
C ILE A 141 -6.88 -0.26 10.69
N GLY A 142 -6.57 0.21 9.48
CA GLY A 142 -5.23 0.27 8.94
C GLY A 142 -4.29 1.07 9.83
N ALA A 143 -3.41 0.38 10.54
CA ALA A 143 -2.46 0.99 11.45
C ALA A 143 -1.13 0.24 11.49
N ALA A 144 -0.04 1.00 11.63
CA ALA A 144 1.28 0.51 11.95
C ALA A 144 1.72 1.15 13.27
N ARG A 145 2.01 0.34 14.28
CA ARG A 145 2.37 0.81 15.63
C ARG A 145 3.69 0.23 16.10
N ASP A 146 4.61 1.12 16.44
CA ASP A 146 5.84 0.80 17.14
C ASP A 146 5.58 0.91 18.64
N THR A 147 5.61 -0.21 19.35
CA THR A 147 5.33 -0.30 20.79
C THR A 147 6.57 -0.16 21.65
N SER A 148 7.76 -0.02 21.05
CA SER A 148 9.00 0.14 21.80
C SER A 148 8.96 1.40 22.66
N ALA A 149 9.54 1.35 23.86
CA ALA A 149 9.58 2.50 24.76
C ALA A 149 10.24 3.73 24.11
N ARG A 150 11.21 3.51 23.21
CA ARG A 150 11.91 4.56 22.46
C ARG A 150 11.01 5.28 21.46
N VAL A 151 10.14 4.55 20.76
CA VAL A 151 9.40 5.08 19.60
C VAL A 151 7.93 5.31 19.88
N ASN A 152 7.25 4.41 20.61
CA ASN A 152 5.86 4.50 21.07
C ASN A 152 4.97 5.43 20.22
N TYR A 153 4.76 5.05 18.96
CA TYR A 153 4.08 5.88 17.97
C TYR A 153 3.32 5.00 16.98
N ALA A 154 2.24 5.53 16.43
CA ALA A 154 1.43 4.86 15.44
C ALA A 154 1.11 5.79 14.27
N ILE A 155 1.11 5.22 13.07
CA ILE A 155 0.62 5.85 11.85
C ILE A 155 -0.58 5.02 11.41
N GLY A 156 -1.69 5.68 11.10
CA GLY A 156 -2.93 5.00 10.71
C GLY A 156 -3.68 5.76 9.64
N VAL A 157 -4.50 5.02 8.90
CA VAL A 157 -5.43 5.54 7.90
C VAL A 157 -6.81 4.97 8.21
N MET A 158 -7.83 5.79 8.01
CA MET A 158 -9.22 5.41 8.24
C MET A 158 -10.05 5.88 7.05
N ALA A 159 -10.90 5.00 6.55
CA ALA A 159 -11.90 5.36 5.54
C ALA A 159 -12.87 6.40 6.09
N LEU A 160 -13.31 7.32 5.23
CA LEU A 160 -14.24 8.39 5.59
C LEU A 160 -15.70 8.03 5.36
N ASP A 161 -15.95 7.02 4.53
CA ASP A 161 -17.26 6.54 4.12
C ASP A 161 -17.21 5.04 3.79
N ASP A 162 -18.38 4.46 3.50
CA ASP A 162 -18.58 3.05 3.17
C ASP A 162 -18.19 2.70 1.73
N ASN A 163 -17.76 3.68 0.94
CA ASN A 163 -17.30 3.48 -0.44
C ASN A 163 -15.79 3.19 -0.49
N THR A 164 -15.09 3.43 0.61
CA THR A 164 -13.66 3.12 0.77
C THR A 164 -13.48 2.03 1.82
N ILE A 165 -12.90 0.89 1.43
CA ILE A 165 -12.69 -0.27 2.31
C ILE A 165 -11.22 -0.68 2.35
N GLY A 166 -10.81 -1.42 3.38
CA GLY A 166 -9.46 -2.01 3.45
C GLY A 166 -9.30 -3.12 2.41
N GLY A 167 -8.09 -3.28 1.88
CA GLY A 167 -7.76 -4.27 0.86
C GLY A 167 -7.17 -3.67 -0.41
N GLU A 168 -6.63 -4.52 -1.28
CA GLU A 168 -6.03 -4.07 -2.54
C GLU A 168 -7.04 -4.08 -3.69
N SER A 169 -7.02 -3.05 -4.54
CA SER A 169 -7.93 -2.93 -5.70
C SER A 169 -7.88 -4.11 -6.67
N ARG A 170 -6.79 -4.89 -6.68
CA ARG A 170 -6.65 -6.07 -7.54
C ARG A 170 -7.58 -7.22 -7.17
N PHE A 171 -8.05 -7.24 -5.94
CA PHE A 171 -8.98 -8.26 -5.48
C PHE A 171 -10.41 -7.75 -5.57
N THR A 172 -11.30 -8.70 -5.80
CA THR A 172 -12.74 -8.44 -5.89
C THR A 172 -13.44 -8.58 -4.54
N SER A 173 -12.75 -9.09 -3.52
CA SER A 173 -13.28 -9.32 -2.17
C SER A 173 -13.51 -7.99 -1.44
N GLU A 174 -14.52 -7.96 -0.58
CA GLU A 174 -14.74 -6.85 0.36
C GLU A 174 -14.48 -7.24 1.82
N THR A 175 -14.05 -8.47 2.08
CA THR A 175 -13.94 -9.04 3.44
C THR A 175 -12.48 -9.16 3.94
N GLY A 176 -11.50 -8.59 3.23
CA GLY A 176 -10.09 -8.64 3.60
C GLY A 176 -9.44 -10.03 3.49
N PHE A 177 -8.19 -10.13 3.97
CA PHE A 177 -7.43 -11.37 4.01
C PHE A 177 -8.08 -12.34 5.01
N GLY A 178 -8.45 -13.53 4.55
CA GLY A 178 -8.92 -14.61 5.42
C GLY A 178 -7.81 -15.62 5.69
N GLY A 179 -7.36 -15.75 6.94
CA GLY A 179 -6.34 -16.73 7.33
C GLY A 179 -5.22 -16.14 8.16
N TYR A 180 -4.00 -16.69 8.01
CA TYR A 180 -2.84 -16.24 8.78
C TYR A 180 -1.78 -15.61 7.91
N ILE A 181 -0.99 -14.73 8.51
CA ILE A 181 0.35 -14.40 8.05
C ILE A 181 1.40 -14.85 9.07
N ALA A 182 2.60 -15.18 8.60
CA ALA A 182 3.79 -15.18 9.44
C ALA A 182 4.30 -13.74 9.56
N HIS A 183 4.34 -13.21 10.78
CA HIS A 183 4.92 -11.93 11.11
C HIS A 183 5.43 -11.93 12.55
N SER A 184 6.73 -11.72 12.75
CA SER A 184 7.28 -11.61 14.10
C SER A 184 7.24 -10.17 14.61
N PRO A 185 6.44 -9.86 15.64
CA PRO A 185 6.41 -8.52 16.23
C PRO A 185 7.69 -8.17 17.02
N ASP A 186 8.50 -9.18 17.34
CA ASP A 186 9.77 -9.04 18.05
C ASP A 186 10.68 -10.19 17.58
N PRO A 187 11.45 -9.98 16.49
CA PRO A 187 12.30 -11.02 15.92
C PRO A 187 13.39 -11.53 16.87
N GLY A 188 13.76 -10.73 17.88
CA GLY A 188 14.74 -11.15 18.90
C GLY A 188 14.15 -12.15 19.89
N ARG A 189 12.88 -11.96 20.29
CA ARG A 189 12.17 -12.87 21.21
C ARG A 189 11.48 -14.02 20.50
N TYR A 190 10.97 -13.78 19.30
CA TYR A 190 10.16 -14.72 18.52
C TYR A 190 10.69 -14.84 17.09
N PRO A 191 11.93 -15.33 16.90
CA PRO A 191 12.50 -15.44 15.56
C PRO A 191 11.64 -16.35 14.67
N LEU A 192 11.48 -15.96 13.40
CA LEU A 192 10.85 -16.84 12.42
C LEU A 192 11.76 -18.05 12.17
N PRO A 193 11.22 -19.29 12.17
CA PRO A 193 11.94 -20.45 11.67
C PRO A 193 12.42 -20.23 10.23
N VAL A 194 13.54 -20.86 9.84
CA VAL A 194 14.10 -20.74 8.48
C VAL A 194 13.17 -21.19 7.35
N THR A 195 12.11 -21.92 7.68
CA THR A 195 11.05 -22.35 6.74
C THR A 195 9.98 -21.29 6.51
N LEU A 196 10.00 -20.19 7.28
CA LEU A 196 9.05 -19.09 7.19
C LEU A 196 9.75 -17.79 6.76
N HIS A 197 8.97 -16.89 6.16
CA HIS A 197 9.37 -15.52 5.90
C HIS A 197 8.26 -14.54 6.28
N GLU A 198 8.63 -13.29 6.52
CA GLU A 198 7.70 -12.20 6.83
C GLU A 198 6.65 -12.05 5.72
N GLY A 199 5.38 -11.92 6.12
CA GLY A 199 4.25 -11.77 5.22
C GLY A 199 3.77 -13.06 4.55
N GLN A 200 4.38 -14.22 4.84
CA GLN A 200 3.94 -15.49 4.27
C GLN A 200 2.48 -15.80 4.66
N GLN A 201 1.62 -15.99 3.66
CA GLN A 201 0.19 -16.23 3.87
C GLN A 201 -0.14 -17.72 4.02
N PHE A 202 -1.14 -18.02 4.85
CA PHE A 202 -1.68 -19.35 5.07
C PHE A 202 -3.20 -19.31 5.06
N THR A 203 -3.81 -20.30 4.42
CA THR A 203 -5.27 -20.46 4.41
C THR A 203 -5.79 -20.78 5.81
N MET A 204 -7.02 -20.33 6.09
CA MET A 204 -7.75 -20.68 7.31
C MET A 204 -8.27 -22.12 7.29
N GLY A 205 -8.62 -22.63 6.10
CA GLY A 205 -8.97 -24.02 5.84
C GLY A 205 -7.74 -24.88 5.56
N GLY A 206 -7.88 -26.19 5.70
CA GLY A 206 -6.79 -27.13 5.45
C GLY A 206 -6.53 -27.29 3.95
N ASP A 207 -6.14 -28.50 3.57
CA ASP A 207 -5.83 -28.87 2.19
C ASP A 207 -7.07 -29.07 1.28
N GLY A 208 -8.25 -28.65 1.73
CA GLY A 208 -9.53 -28.91 1.06
C GLY A 208 -10.08 -30.33 1.29
N ILE A 209 -9.39 -31.14 2.12
CA ILE A 209 -9.80 -32.48 2.54
C ILE A 209 -10.07 -32.50 4.05
N SER A 210 -9.28 -31.75 4.85
CA SER A 210 -9.51 -31.57 6.29
C SER A 210 -9.51 -30.10 6.72
N ASP A 211 -10.70 -29.51 6.88
CA ASP A 211 -10.86 -28.07 7.18
C ASP A 211 -10.94 -27.73 8.68
N VAL A 212 -10.46 -28.62 9.55
CA VAL A 212 -10.43 -28.39 11.01
C VAL A 212 -9.11 -27.71 11.41
N ALA A 213 -8.91 -26.46 10.99
CA ALA A 213 -7.67 -25.71 11.27
C ALA A 213 -7.89 -24.29 11.81
N PHE A 214 -9.09 -23.99 12.34
CA PHE A 214 -9.33 -22.74 13.05
C PHE A 214 -8.45 -22.69 14.31
N TYR A 215 -7.55 -21.71 14.37
CA TYR A 215 -6.64 -21.43 15.49
C TYR A 215 -5.62 -22.53 15.84
N ASN A 216 -5.25 -23.40 14.91
CA ASN A 216 -4.26 -24.46 15.17
C ASN A 216 -2.79 -23.95 15.21
N ARG A 217 -2.55 -22.71 14.80
CA ARG A 217 -1.25 -22.04 14.86
C ARG A 217 -1.15 -21.18 16.11
N ARG A 218 -0.38 -21.64 17.10
CA ARG A 218 -0.29 -21.02 18.44
C ARG A 218 0.94 -20.15 18.62
N GLU A 219 1.89 -20.24 17.70
CA GLU A 219 3.16 -19.55 17.79
C GLU A 219 2.94 -18.03 17.66
N PRO A 220 3.68 -17.21 18.42
CA PRO A 220 3.43 -15.76 18.55
C PRO A 220 3.65 -14.97 17.26
N TYR A 221 4.34 -15.57 16.28
CA TYR A 221 4.57 -15.01 14.96
C TYR A 221 3.47 -15.37 13.95
N TYR A 222 2.51 -16.24 14.28
CA TYR A 222 1.33 -16.41 13.43
C TYR A 222 0.28 -15.38 13.82
N ARG A 223 -0.14 -14.57 12.85
CA ARG A 223 -1.18 -13.55 13.02
C ARG A 223 -2.38 -13.93 12.18
N MET A 224 -3.50 -14.23 12.84
CA MET A 224 -4.78 -14.35 12.16
C MET A 224 -5.23 -12.96 11.69
N LEU A 225 -5.68 -12.87 10.44
CA LEU A 225 -6.23 -11.67 9.83
C LEU A 225 -7.72 -11.84 9.59
N TYR A 226 -8.45 -10.75 9.83
CA TYR A 226 -9.88 -10.59 9.56
C TYR A 226 -10.19 -9.30 8.78
N GLY A 227 -9.19 -8.45 8.56
CA GLY A 227 -9.28 -7.28 7.72
C GLY A 227 -8.29 -7.30 6.56
N GLY A 228 -8.25 -6.20 5.81
CA GLY A 228 -7.33 -5.98 4.69
C GLY A 228 -6.71 -4.59 4.70
N ALA A 229 -6.87 -3.81 5.77
CA ALA A 229 -6.42 -2.42 5.79
C ALA A 229 -4.91 -2.26 6.00
N ALA A 230 -4.23 -3.26 6.56
CA ALA A 230 -2.77 -3.28 6.69
C ALA A 230 -2.21 -4.71 6.66
N THR A 231 -0.97 -4.83 6.19
CA THR A 231 -0.19 -6.07 6.21
C THR A 231 1.30 -5.74 6.20
N VAL A 232 2.18 -6.73 6.05
CA VAL A 232 3.65 -6.55 6.05
C VAL A 232 4.28 -6.89 4.72
N ASP A 233 5.38 -6.20 4.39
CA ASP A 233 6.25 -6.57 3.28
C ASP A 233 7.19 -7.74 3.65
N GLY A 234 8.02 -8.19 2.70
CA GLY A 234 8.95 -9.29 2.91
C GLY A 234 10.05 -9.04 3.95
N ASN A 235 10.16 -7.81 4.48
CA ASN A 235 11.06 -7.43 5.56
C ASN A 235 10.31 -7.25 6.90
N GLY A 236 9.00 -7.52 6.95
CA GLY A 236 8.16 -7.32 8.13
C GLY A 236 7.67 -5.89 8.31
N ARG A 237 7.97 -4.98 7.37
CA ARG A 237 7.55 -3.58 7.45
C ARG A 237 6.08 -3.44 7.12
N ILE A 238 5.35 -2.75 7.97
CA ILE A 238 3.90 -2.62 7.85
C ILE A 238 3.57 -1.57 6.79
N TYR A 239 2.63 -1.91 5.90
CA TYR A 239 2.03 -0.98 4.97
C TYR A 239 0.50 -0.99 5.08
N ILE A 240 -0.09 0.18 4.89
CA ILE A 240 -1.52 0.42 5.03
C ILE A 240 -2.11 0.72 3.66
N HIS A 241 -3.29 0.18 3.37
CA HIS A 241 -3.95 0.42 2.10
C HIS A 241 -5.47 0.35 2.21
N TYR A 242 -6.11 1.18 1.41
CA TYR A 242 -7.56 1.23 1.26
C TYR A 242 -7.88 1.37 -0.22
N HIS A 243 -9.04 0.92 -0.64
CA HIS A 243 -9.46 1.08 -2.01
C HIS A 243 -10.94 1.43 -2.14
N SER A 244 -11.29 1.94 -3.30
CA SER A 244 -12.66 2.20 -3.70
C SER A 244 -12.86 1.73 -5.13
N ARG A 245 -13.94 0.98 -5.37
CA ARG A 245 -14.26 0.44 -6.69
C ARG A 245 -15.20 1.35 -7.45
N ASP A 246 -15.19 1.23 -8.77
CA ASP A 246 -16.16 1.88 -9.63
C ASP A 246 -17.53 1.18 -9.55
N ARG A 247 -18.31 1.52 -8.51
CA ARG A 247 -19.65 0.96 -8.26
C ARG A 247 -20.69 1.25 -9.35
N ARG A 248 -20.35 2.02 -10.39
CA ARG A 248 -21.23 2.20 -11.57
C ARG A 248 -21.22 0.98 -12.49
N LYS A 249 -20.26 0.08 -12.32
CA LYS A 249 -20.13 -1.17 -13.06
C LYS A 249 -20.39 -2.33 -12.09
N GLY A 250 -21.14 -3.33 -12.54
CA GLY A 250 -21.25 -4.59 -11.81
C GLY A 250 -19.91 -5.30 -11.79
N ASP A 251 -19.59 -5.96 -10.68
CA ASP A 251 -18.40 -6.77 -10.50
C ASP A 251 -18.73 -8.02 -9.68
N LEU A 252 -18.03 -9.12 -9.93
CA LEU A 252 -18.24 -10.37 -9.21
C LEU A 252 -17.36 -10.40 -7.96
N ILE A 253 -17.97 -10.60 -6.79
CA ILE A 253 -17.29 -10.58 -5.51
C ILE A 253 -16.83 -11.99 -5.13
N TYR A 254 -15.53 -12.25 -5.24
CA TYR A 254 -14.91 -13.44 -4.63
C TYR A 254 -14.40 -13.12 -3.23
N SER A 255 -14.71 -13.97 -2.25
CA SER A 255 -14.19 -13.87 -0.88
C SER A 255 -13.65 -15.22 -0.40
N PRO A 256 -12.60 -15.22 0.46
CA PRO A 256 -11.83 -14.08 0.95
C PRO A 256 -10.67 -13.62 0.03
N GLU A 257 -10.07 -12.46 0.31
CA GLU A 257 -8.95 -11.88 -0.44
C GLU A 257 -7.71 -12.81 -0.42
N GLY A 258 -7.01 -12.94 -1.56
CA GLY A 258 -5.71 -13.62 -1.64
C GLY A 258 -5.72 -15.16 -1.51
N VAL A 259 -6.85 -15.78 -1.18
CA VAL A 259 -6.95 -17.24 -1.05
C VAL A 259 -7.25 -17.86 -2.43
N PRO A 260 -6.45 -18.85 -2.89
CA PRO A 260 -6.77 -19.59 -4.10
C PRO A 260 -8.17 -20.21 -3.98
N ILE A 261 -9.03 -19.94 -4.96
CA ILE A 261 -10.33 -20.61 -5.07
C ILE A 261 -10.02 -22.08 -5.33
N GLN A 262 -10.20 -22.92 -4.33
CA GLN A 262 -10.20 -24.36 -4.51
C GLN A 262 -11.47 -24.75 -5.27
N GLN A 263 -11.41 -25.79 -6.10
CA GLN A 263 -12.56 -26.25 -6.91
C GLN A 263 -13.83 -26.44 -6.06
N ASN A 264 -13.69 -26.82 -4.79
CA ASN A 264 -14.81 -27.04 -3.86
C ASN A 264 -15.39 -25.75 -3.24
N ASN A 265 -14.71 -24.60 -3.40
CA ASN A 265 -15.10 -23.30 -2.84
C ASN A 265 -15.61 -22.34 -3.93
N GLU A 266 -15.94 -22.84 -5.12
CA GLU A 266 -16.64 -22.01 -6.11
C GLU A 266 -18.02 -21.59 -5.57
N PRO A 267 -18.44 -20.34 -5.77
CA PRO A 267 -19.70 -19.88 -5.21
C PRO A 267 -20.90 -20.61 -5.84
N ASN A 268 -21.54 -21.50 -5.06
CA ASN A 268 -22.70 -22.28 -5.51
C ASN A 268 -23.95 -21.44 -5.82
N HIS A 269 -24.00 -20.16 -5.44
CA HIS A 269 -25.10 -19.25 -5.82
C HIS A 269 -25.09 -18.86 -7.32
N LEU A 270 -24.09 -19.31 -8.08
CA LEU A 270 -24.04 -19.23 -9.54
C LEU A 270 -24.56 -20.50 -10.24
N MET A 271 -24.79 -21.59 -9.50
CA MET A 271 -25.47 -22.77 -10.03
C MET A 271 -26.97 -22.52 -9.91
N ARG A 272 -27.60 -22.19 -11.04
CA ARG A 272 -29.05 -22.19 -11.23
C ARG A 272 -29.64 -23.58 -10.98
#